data_AF-A0AAV0Z2N8-F1
#
_entry.id   AF-A0AAV0Z2N8-F1
#
_cell.length_a   1.000
_cell.length_b   1.000
_cell.length_c   1.000
_cell.angle_alpha   90.00
_cell.angle_beta   90.00
_cell.angle_gamma   90.00
#
_symmetry.space_group_name_H-M   'P 1'
#
loop_
_entity.id
_entity.type
_entity.pdbx_description
1 polymer ?
#
loop_
_entity_poly.entity_id
_entity_poly.type
_entity_poly.pdbx_seq_one_letter_code
_entity_poly.pdbx_strand_id
1 'polypeptide(L)'
;MKLQSVAIFVLFLSLFVSVFSDTARTGDWTPIKNLNDPFVQEIAQILLKEHEKQSDEKLSLVAVVRGESQDGAGTNYRLVLEAKDESAATNIYEAIFWDKSFTHFKNLVSFKKTYLILLFYNII
;
A
#
# COMPACT_ATOMS: atom_id res chain seq x y z
N MET A 1 19.31 -8.31 -42.83
CA MET A 1 18.04 -8.38 -42.08
C MET A 1 18.19 -8.60 -40.58
N LYS A 2 19.15 -9.41 -40.06
CA LYS A 2 19.25 -9.67 -38.60
C LYS A 2 19.77 -8.49 -37.74
N LEU A 3 20.71 -7.69 -38.24
CA LEU A 3 21.34 -6.60 -37.45
C LEU A 3 20.45 -5.35 -37.32
N GLN A 4 19.69 -5.04 -38.38
CA GLN A 4 18.77 -3.89 -38.40
C GLN A 4 17.57 -4.11 -37.47
N SER A 5 17.04 -5.35 -37.40
CA SER A 5 15.97 -5.69 -36.46
C SER A 5 16.41 -5.61 -34.99
N VAL A 6 17.67 -5.96 -34.68
CA VAL A 6 18.23 -5.81 -33.33
C VAL A 6 18.41 -4.33 -32.97
N ALA A 7 18.91 -3.52 -33.89
CA ALA A 7 19.06 -2.07 -33.67
C ALA A 7 17.70 -1.38 -33.43
N ILE A 8 16.67 -1.74 -34.20
CA ILE A 8 15.29 -1.24 -34.02
C ILE A 8 14.70 -1.69 -32.69
N PHE A 9 14.93 -2.95 -32.29
CA PHE A 9 14.47 -3.48 -31.01
C PHE A 9 15.13 -2.77 -29.82
N VAL A 10 16.43 -2.48 -29.90
CA VAL A 10 17.17 -1.72 -28.87
C VAL A 10 16.70 -0.26 -28.81
N LEU A 11 16.41 0.37 -29.96
CA LEU A 11 15.82 1.71 -30.03
C LEU A 11 14.38 1.77 -29.47
N PHE A 12 13.58 0.73 -29.67
CA PHE A 12 12.27 0.62 -29.05
C PHE A 12 12.35 0.34 -27.55
N LEU A 13 13.33 -0.45 -27.11
CA LEU A 13 13.55 -0.74 -25.69
C LEU A 13 14.00 0.52 -24.93
N SER A 14 14.85 1.37 -25.52
CA SER A 14 15.27 2.63 -24.88
C SER A 14 14.14 3.67 -24.78
N LEU A 15 13.20 3.69 -25.71
CA LEU A 15 11.99 4.52 -25.62
C LEU A 15 11.02 4.09 -24.52
N PHE A 16 11.00 2.80 -24.16
CA PHE A 16 10.20 2.29 -23.03
C PHE A 16 10.82 2.62 -21.66
N VAL A 17 12.15 2.69 -21.55
CA VAL A 17 12.83 3.02 -20.29
C VAL A 17 12.49 4.45 -19.82
N SER A 18 12.26 5.38 -20.75
CA SER A 18 11.87 6.76 -20.44
C SER A 18 10.43 6.95 -19.93
N VAL A 19 9.60 5.90 -19.91
CA VAL A 19 8.19 6.00 -19.46
C VAL A 19 8.04 5.79 -17.94
N PHE A 20 9.09 5.34 -17.23
CA PHE A 20 9.01 5.09 -15.78
C PHE A 20 10.05 5.91 -15.02
N SER A 21 9.91 7.22 -15.07
CA SER A 21 10.52 8.10 -14.05
C SER A 21 9.59 9.27 -13.73
N ASP A 22 8.28 9.00 -13.67
CA ASP A 22 7.39 9.84 -12.86
C ASP A 22 7.52 9.36 -11.40
N THR A 23 8.70 9.57 -10.82
CA THR A 23 8.76 9.71 -9.36
C THR A 23 8.11 11.05 -9.05
N ALA A 24 6.77 11.08 -9.13
CA ALA A 24 5.97 12.13 -8.54
C ALA A 24 6.58 12.35 -7.15
N ARG A 25 7.02 13.58 -6.89
CA ARG A 25 7.75 13.94 -5.67
C ARG A 25 6.78 13.86 -4.50
N THR A 26 6.46 12.63 -4.09
CA THR A 26 5.63 12.33 -2.92
C THR A 26 6.37 12.85 -1.71
N GLY A 27 5.66 13.53 -0.80
CA GLY A 27 6.24 14.02 0.45
C GLY A 27 6.81 12.88 1.31
N ASP A 28 7.39 13.19 2.46
CA ASP A 28 7.83 12.15 3.38
C ASP A 28 6.63 11.47 4.05
N TRP A 29 6.77 10.18 4.38
CA TRP A 29 5.78 9.48 5.19
C TRP A 29 5.76 10.07 6.60
N THR A 30 4.59 10.52 7.03
CA THR A 30 4.39 11.13 8.35
C THR A 30 3.60 10.18 9.24
N PRO A 31 4.06 9.87 10.46
CA PRO A 31 3.32 9.02 11.39
C PRO A 31 1.95 9.60 11.75
N ILE A 32 0.92 8.75 11.74
CA ILE A 32 -0.41 9.06 12.22
C ILE A 32 -0.43 8.87 13.75
N LYS A 33 -0.68 9.97 14.48
CA LYS A 33 -0.58 9.96 15.95
C LYS A 33 -1.72 9.21 16.63
N ASN A 34 -2.95 9.40 16.15
CA ASN A 34 -4.14 8.75 16.72
C ASN A 34 -4.60 7.61 15.82
N LEU A 35 -4.16 6.39 16.12
CA LEU A 35 -4.58 5.21 15.36
C LEU A 35 -6.03 4.82 15.63
N ASN A 36 -6.61 5.28 16.74
CA ASN A 36 -8.03 5.09 17.07
C ASN A 36 -8.92 6.18 16.50
N ASP A 37 -8.39 7.09 15.68
CA ASP A 37 -9.19 8.06 14.95
C ASP A 37 -10.23 7.32 14.09
N PRO A 38 -11.53 7.70 14.14
CA PRO A 38 -12.58 7.01 13.39
C PRO A 38 -12.29 6.88 11.90
N PHE A 39 -11.61 7.87 11.30
CA PHE A 39 -11.25 7.84 9.89
C PHE A 39 -10.13 6.82 9.60
N VAL A 40 -9.16 6.69 10.50
CA VAL A 40 -8.11 5.66 10.38
C VAL A 40 -8.71 4.26 10.51
N GLN A 41 -9.65 4.09 11.43
CA GLN A 41 -10.39 2.84 11.60
C GLN A 41 -11.25 2.53 10.36
N GLU A 42 -11.90 3.52 9.76
CA GLU A 42 -12.64 3.36 8.49
C GLU A 42 -11.71 2.88 7.37
N ILE A 43 -10.53 3.49 7.20
CA ILE A 43 -9.55 3.05 6.21
C ILE A 43 -9.15 1.59 6.45
N ALA A 44 -8.89 1.19 7.70
CA ALA A 44 -8.56 -0.20 8.03
C ALA A 44 -9.67 -1.18 7.60
N GLN A 45 -10.94 -0.85 7.85
CA GLN A 45 -12.08 -1.67 7.42
C GLN A 45 -12.20 -1.74 5.90
N ILE A 46 -11.98 -0.63 5.19
CA ILE A 46 -11.97 -0.61 3.72
C ILE A 46 -10.88 -1.53 3.18
N LEU A 47 -9.69 -1.52 3.78
CA LEU A 47 -8.57 -2.35 3.34
C LEU A 47 -8.85 -3.84 3.47
N LEU A 48 -9.41 -4.28 4.60
CA LEU A 48 -9.80 -5.68 4.78
C LEU A 48 -10.89 -6.10 3.79
N LYS A 49 -11.90 -5.24 3.59
CA LYS A 49 -12.98 -5.50 2.62
C LYS A 49 -12.46 -5.59 1.19
N GLU A 50 -11.52 -4.75 0.82
CA GLU A 50 -10.94 -4.76 -0.53
C GLU A 50 -10.02 -5.98 -0.73
N HIS A 51 -9.27 -6.37 0.30
CA HIS A 51 -8.50 -7.62 0.30
C HIS A 51 -9.39 -8.86 0.16
N GLU A 52 -10.50 -8.92 0.90
CA GLU A 52 -11.47 -10.02 0.81
C GLU A 52 -11.99 -10.17 -0.62
N LYS A 53 -12.34 -9.08 -1.30
CA LYS A 53 -12.78 -9.14 -2.72
C LYS A 53 -11.70 -9.63 -3.69
N GLN A 54 -10.42 -9.40 -3.37
CA GLN A 54 -9.30 -9.71 -4.27
C GLN A 54 -8.76 -11.13 -4.07
N SER A 55 -8.90 -11.69 -2.87
CA SER A 55 -8.25 -12.94 -2.45
C SER A 55 -9.22 -14.01 -1.93
N ASP A 56 -10.48 -13.65 -1.71
CA ASP A 56 -11.47 -14.44 -0.97
C ASP A 56 -11.06 -14.78 0.49
N GLU A 57 -9.96 -14.19 1.00
CA GLU A 57 -9.52 -14.34 2.39
C GLU A 57 -10.28 -13.36 3.28
N LYS A 58 -11.12 -13.90 4.17
CA LYS A 58 -11.87 -13.10 5.13
C LYS A 58 -11.05 -12.85 6.40
N LEU A 59 -10.76 -11.57 6.64
CA LEU A 59 -9.99 -11.11 7.79
C LEU A 59 -10.84 -10.20 8.69
N SER A 60 -10.71 -10.37 10.01
CA SER A 60 -11.33 -9.51 11.02
C SER A 60 -10.29 -8.63 11.67
N LEU A 61 -10.50 -7.31 11.69
CA LEU A 61 -9.59 -6.37 12.33
C LEU A 61 -9.51 -6.64 13.84
N VAL A 62 -8.29 -6.77 14.36
CA VAL A 62 -8.00 -6.75 15.80
C VAL A 62 -7.58 -5.35 16.21
N ALA A 63 -6.58 -4.78 15.52
CA ALA A 63 -6.06 -3.44 15.80
C ALA A 63 -5.32 -2.84 14.61
N VAL A 64 -5.22 -1.51 14.60
CA VAL A 64 -4.24 -0.78 13.78
C VAL A 64 -3.00 -0.57 14.65
N VAL A 65 -1.87 -1.20 14.30
CA VAL A 65 -0.65 -1.16 15.12
C VAL A 65 0.29 -0.03 14.74
N ARG A 66 0.22 0.43 13.48
CA ARG A 66 0.96 1.59 12.97
C ARG A 66 0.18 2.22 11.82
N GLY A 67 0.33 3.53 11.67
CA GLY A 67 -0.21 4.27 10.55
C GLY A 67 0.75 5.37 10.12
N GLU A 68 0.88 5.55 8.81
CA GLU A 68 1.61 6.65 8.19
C GLU A 68 0.77 7.22 7.06
N SER A 69 0.85 8.52 6.83
CA SER A 69 0.24 9.20 5.69
C SER A 69 1.30 9.90 4.86
N GLN A 70 1.05 10.03 3.56
CA GLN A 70 1.94 10.73 2.65
C GLN A 70 1.12 11.50 1.61
N ASP A 71 1.43 12.78 1.46
CA ASP A 71 0.82 13.64 0.45
C ASP A 71 1.53 13.45 -0.91
N GLY A 72 0.74 13.30 -1.96
CA GLY A 72 1.17 13.19 -3.35
C GLY A 72 0.09 13.71 -4.29
N ALA A 73 -0.25 12.96 -5.34
CA ALA A 73 -1.40 13.27 -6.22
C ALA A 73 -2.77 12.89 -5.58
N GLY A 74 -2.88 13.03 -4.27
CA GLY A 74 -3.85 12.40 -3.36
C GLY A 74 -3.16 12.11 -2.03
N THR A 75 -3.79 11.32 -1.16
CA THR A 75 -3.17 10.90 0.10
C THR A 75 -2.97 9.40 0.10
N ASN A 76 -1.74 8.96 0.32
CA ASN A 76 -1.43 7.56 0.58
C ASN A 76 -1.51 7.31 2.09
N TYR A 77 -2.13 6.21 2.49
CA TYR A 77 -2.11 5.70 3.86
C TYR A 77 -1.41 4.35 3.87
N ARG A 78 -0.40 4.20 4.71
CA ARG A 78 0.23 2.91 5.02
C ARG A 78 -0.19 2.52 6.41
N LEU A 79 -1.02 1.49 6.52
CA LEU A 79 -1.43 0.93 7.80
C LEU A 79 -0.78 -0.43 8.00
N VAL A 80 -0.31 -0.67 9.22
CA VAL A 80 0.01 -2.01 9.68
C VAL A 80 -1.15 -2.45 10.57
N LEU A 81 -1.76 -3.58 10.20
CA LEU A 81 -2.96 -4.14 10.80
C LEU A 81 -2.63 -5.45 11.50
N GLU A 82 -3.17 -5.63 12.69
CA GLU A 82 -3.33 -6.95 13.29
C GLU A 82 -4.73 -7.45 12.94
N ALA A 83 -4.81 -8.64 12.33
CA ALA A 83 -6.08 -9.21 11.90
C ALA A 83 -6.12 -10.72 12.13
N LYS A 84 -7.33 -11.24 12.32
CA LYS A 84 -7.63 -12.66 12.50
C LYS A 84 -8.24 -13.24 11.24
N ASP A 85 -7.77 -14.42 10.86
CA ASP A 85 -8.44 -15.24 9.85
C ASP A 85 -9.59 -16.07 10.46
N GLU A 86 -10.29 -16.82 9.62
CA GLU A 86 -11.41 -17.67 10.04
C GLU A 86 -11.01 -18.81 11.00
N SER A 87 -9.72 -19.17 11.05
CA SER A 87 -9.18 -20.15 12.01
C SER A 87 -8.85 -19.51 13.38
N ALA A 88 -9.14 -18.22 13.54
CA ALA A 88 -8.77 -17.37 14.68
C ALA A 88 -7.26 -17.16 14.86
N ALA A 89 -6.44 -17.56 13.88
CA ALA A 89 -5.02 -17.24 13.90
C ALA A 89 -4.83 -15.74 13.65
N THR A 90 -3.99 -15.11 14.47
CA THR A 90 -3.74 -13.67 14.41
C THR A 90 -2.44 -13.41 13.67
N ASN A 91 -2.48 -12.53 12.66
CA ASN A 91 -1.37 -12.20 11.79
C ASN A 91 -1.26 -10.69 11.62
N ILE A 92 -0.08 -10.23 11.22
CA ILE A 92 0.20 -8.82 10.93
C ILE A 92 0.24 -8.62 9.41
N TYR A 93 -0.37 -7.54 8.96
CA TYR A 93 -0.45 -7.17 7.55
C TYR A 93 -0.02 -5.72 7.37
N GLU A 94 0.78 -5.44 6.35
CA GLU A 94 0.99 -4.08 5.85
C GLU A 94 0.08 -3.85 4.65
N ALA A 95 -0.63 -2.73 4.66
CA ALA A 95 -1.54 -2.34 3.61
C ALA A 95 -1.31 -0.88 3.21
N ILE A 96 -1.28 -0.63 1.89
CA ILE A 96 -1.15 0.70 1.32
C ILE A 96 -2.46 1.04 0.59
N PHE A 97 -3.08 2.13 1.01
CA PHE A 97 -4.28 2.71 0.46
C PHE A 97 -3.95 4.01 -0.25
N TRP A 98 -4.51 4.24 -1.43
CA TRP A 98 -4.43 5.53 -2.10
C TRP A 98 -5.82 6.15 -2.20
N ASP A 99 -5.99 7.29 -1.51
CA ASP A 99 -7.22 8.07 -1.51
C ASP A 99 -7.06 9.32 -2.37
N LYS A 100 -7.90 9.43 -3.40
CA LYS A 100 -8.06 10.65 -4.20
C LYS A 100 -9.50 11.14 -4.03
N SER A 101 -9.82 11.62 -2.83
CA SER A 101 -11.18 12.00 -2.47
C SER A 101 -11.77 13.05 -3.42
N PHE A 102 -10.95 13.93 -4.01
CA PHE A 102 -11.37 14.95 -4.98
C PHE A 102 -11.79 14.39 -6.36
N THR A 103 -11.51 13.12 -6.66
CA THR A 103 -12.02 12.42 -7.86
C THR A 103 -12.87 11.19 -7.52
N HIS A 104 -13.30 11.04 -6.25
CA HIS A 104 -14.00 9.86 -5.75
C HIS A 104 -13.29 8.52 -6.05
N PHE A 105 -11.96 8.56 -6.20
CA PHE A 105 -11.16 7.39 -6.52
C PHE A 105 -10.44 6.90 -5.27
N LYS A 106 -10.62 5.62 -4.94
CA LYS A 106 -10.02 4.94 -3.79
C LYS A 106 -9.45 3.62 -4.28
N ASN A 107 -8.21 3.30 -3.94
CA ASN A 107 -7.55 2.09 -4.43
C ASN A 107 -6.69 1.41 -3.35
N LEU A 108 -6.84 0.09 -3.20
CA LEU A 108 -5.91 -0.74 -2.46
C LEU A 108 -4.68 -0.99 -3.35
N VAL A 109 -3.55 -0.39 -2.99
CA VAL A 109 -2.30 -0.49 -3.75
C VAL A 109 -1.58 -1.79 -3.43
N SER A 110 -1.56 -2.19 -2.16
CA SER A 110 -0.97 -3.45 -1.73
C SER A 110 -1.53 -3.91 -0.40
N PHE A 111 -1.64 -5.23 -0.22
CA PHE A 111 -1.97 -5.87 1.05
C PHE A 111 -1.07 -7.10 1.22
N LYS A 112 -0.26 -7.14 2.28
CA LYS A 112 0.75 -8.21 2.45
C LYS A 112 0.87 -8.60 3.91
N LYS A 113 0.84 -9.91 4.17
CA LYS A 113 1.25 -10.46 5.46
C LYS A 113 2.72 -10.09 5.72
N THR A 114 3.01 -9.55 6.89
CA THR A 114 4.36 -9.12 7.30
C THR A 114 4.70 -9.66 8.68
N TYR A 115 6.01 -9.69 8.99
CA TYR A 115 6.55 -10.13 10.27
C TYR A 115 7.34 -9.01 10.97
N LEU A 116 7.35 -7.81 10.39
CA LEU A 116 8.20 -6.68 10.78
C LEU A 116 7.47 -5.70 11.72
N ILE A 117 7.37 -6.07 13.00
CA ILE A 117 7.13 -5.10 14.10
C ILE A 117 8.37 -5.00 15.01
N LEU A 118 9.16 -6.09 15.11
CA LEU A 118 10.26 -6.19 16.08
C LEU A 118 11.49 -5.32 15.78
N LEU A 119 11.64 -4.75 14.57
CA LEU A 119 12.80 -3.90 14.25
C LEU A 119 12.59 -2.41 14.53
N PHE A 120 11.36 -1.96 14.77
CA PHE A 120 11.07 -0.54 15.06
C PHE A 120 10.94 -0.23 16.56
N TYR A 121 10.92 -1.25 17.42
CA TYR A 121 10.86 -1.08 18.88
C TYR A 121 12.21 -0.63 19.51
N ASN A 122 13.31 -0.62 18.74
CA ASN A 122 14.67 -0.31 19.24
C ASN A 122 15.23 1.05 18.81
N ILE A 123 14.41 1.97 18.30
CA ILE A 123 14.86 3.34 17.96
C ILE A 123 13.83 4.35 18.48
N ILE A 124 13.78 4.52 19.81
CA ILE A 124 13.40 5.75 20.51
C ILE A 124 14.35 5.89 21.69
#